data_AF-A0A3Q0IUW6-F1
#
_entry.id   AF-A0A3Q0IUW6-F1
#
_cell.length_a   1.000
_cell.length_b   1.000
_cell.length_c   1.000
_cell.angle_alpha   90.00
_cell.angle_beta   90.00
_cell.angle_gamma   90.00
#
_symmetry.space_group_name_H-M   'P 1'
#
loop_
_entity.id
_entity.type
_entity.pdbx_description
1 polymer ?
#
loop_
_entity_poly.entity_id
_entity_poly.type
_entity_poly.pdbx_seq_one_letter_code
_entity_poly.pdbx_strand_id
1 'polypeptide(L)'
;MKQMATDHQKTIICAIHQPSSEILDIFDSIVIMAESRTAFIGNTKETIQFLKTQGYECPVNYNPADFFIKILAVTPDDEQNSHKRIKRICDAYVSSDSAQSMDGFIHDELTNYSAPKLNLADFKPTNWLTRFLLLTFRLEVDILRNRSYLSFRLIQKLLVGLMMGSLYSGSITKDQPGIQALEGFFFSLAIQNVVAPVFSTVNKFQKQFPLFLREYEDGLVSSLQFYTAMCLAWFPITVLESILVTAPFYILAGVYISLGIFVDTLYVTSITAVLSLLCGMSFSAIIDSYEICTFVLGELLNLTNITAGFYMSLRTVPIYLKLFETISWQRSLMELLSIFHIQGSTVFSCTNSTGLELPCLSTGEQVLDQYGYSTSNFTRDFVSIYLLMVVFYLLGYVFFWRRMVKLTAV
;
A
#
# COMPACT_ATOMS: atom_id res chain seq x y z
N MET A 1 -23.92 2.94 24.15
CA MET A 1 -23.08 2.68 25.33
C MET A 1 -23.91 2.23 26.51
N LYS A 2 -24.80 3.07 27.09
CA LYS A 2 -25.59 2.67 28.29
C LYS A 2 -26.34 1.33 28.14
N GLN A 3 -27.00 1.09 26.99
CA GLN A 3 -27.63 -0.21 26.69
C GLN A 3 -26.65 -1.40 26.71
N MET A 4 -25.41 -1.23 26.23
CA MET A 4 -24.42 -2.31 26.31
C MET A 4 -23.97 -2.57 27.75
N ALA A 5 -23.93 -1.54 28.60
CA ALA A 5 -23.63 -1.71 30.01
C ALA A 5 -24.77 -2.43 30.74
N THR A 6 -26.03 -2.00 30.53
CA THR A 6 -27.19 -2.55 31.24
C THR A 6 -27.63 -3.91 30.71
N ASP A 7 -27.76 -4.04 29.39
CA ASP A 7 -28.46 -5.19 28.78
C ASP A 7 -27.48 -6.35 28.52
N HIS A 8 -26.20 -6.02 28.31
CA HIS A 8 -25.15 -6.99 27.99
C HIS A 8 -24.10 -7.15 29.11
N GLN A 9 -24.31 -6.52 30.27
CA GLN A 9 -23.42 -6.58 31.43
C GLN A 9 -21.95 -6.32 31.07
N LYS A 10 -21.70 -5.27 30.27
CA LYS A 10 -20.36 -4.89 29.82
C LYS A 10 -19.84 -3.70 30.61
N THR A 11 -18.58 -3.77 31.02
CA THR A 11 -17.85 -2.59 31.53
C THR A 11 -17.45 -1.71 30.36
N ILE A 12 -17.84 -0.43 30.40
CA ILE A 12 -17.51 0.55 29.36
C ILE A 12 -16.64 1.62 30.00
N ILE A 13 -15.42 1.77 29.46
CA ILE A 13 -14.49 2.82 29.83
C ILE A 13 -14.30 3.68 28.59
N CYS A 14 -14.53 4.98 28.70
CA CYS A 14 -14.35 5.92 27.61
C CYS A 14 -13.77 7.24 28.10
N ALA A 15 -12.95 7.87 27.27
CA ALA A 15 -12.53 9.25 27.44
C ALA A 15 -13.41 10.15 26.58
N ILE A 16 -13.95 11.23 27.16
CA ILE A 16 -14.80 12.18 26.44
C ILE A 16 -14.23 13.57 26.61
N HIS A 17 -14.04 14.25 25.48
CA HIS A 17 -13.67 15.65 25.45
C HIS A 17 -14.95 16.50 25.48
N GLN A 18 -15.10 17.33 26.51
CA GLN A 18 -16.19 18.32 26.66
C GLN A 18 -17.61 17.73 26.45
N PRO A 19 -18.06 16.81 27.32
CA PRO A 19 -19.44 16.30 27.24
C PRO A 19 -20.46 17.41 27.55
N SER A 20 -21.64 17.31 26.94
CA SER A 20 -22.82 18.05 27.40
C SER A 20 -23.23 17.58 28.80
N SER A 21 -23.95 18.43 29.54
CA SER A 21 -24.47 18.08 30.87
C SER A 21 -25.35 16.82 30.83
N GLU A 22 -26.20 16.70 29.80
CA GLU A 22 -27.06 15.52 29.60
C GLU A 22 -26.24 14.23 29.44
N ILE A 23 -25.11 14.29 28.73
CA ILE A 23 -24.23 13.12 28.54
C ILE A 23 -23.50 12.79 29.86
N LEU A 24 -23.09 13.81 30.62
CA LEU A 24 -22.40 13.62 31.88
C LEU A 24 -23.28 12.89 32.92
N ASP A 25 -24.58 13.21 32.96
CA ASP A 25 -25.55 12.60 33.86
C ASP A 25 -25.87 11.12 33.52
N ILE A 26 -25.50 10.66 32.32
CA ILE A 26 -25.66 9.27 31.90
C ILE A 26 -24.57 8.37 32.52
N PHE A 27 -23.42 8.91 32.94
CA PHE A 27 -22.32 8.12 33.49
C PHE A 27 -22.56 7.72 34.93
N ASP A 28 -22.33 6.44 35.23
CA ASP A 28 -22.46 5.91 36.58
C ASP A 28 -21.27 6.32 37.46
N SER A 29 -20.08 6.50 36.85
CA SER A 29 -18.86 7.01 37.49
C SER A 29 -18.02 7.81 36.50
N ILE A 30 -17.34 8.83 37.01
CA ILE A 30 -16.48 9.76 36.28
C ILE A 30 -15.11 9.75 36.97
N VAL A 31 -14.06 9.64 36.16
CA VAL A 31 -12.67 9.81 36.58
C VAL A 31 -12.16 11.12 35.99
N ILE A 32 -11.78 12.05 36.85
CA ILE A 32 -11.23 13.34 36.42
C ILE A 32 -9.74 13.33 36.66
N MET A 33 -8.98 13.64 35.62
CA MET A 33 -7.52 13.66 35.64
C MET A 33 -6.98 15.03 35.26
N ALA A 34 -5.89 15.43 35.91
CA ALA A 34 -5.15 16.65 35.62
C ALA A 34 -3.66 16.39 35.88
N GLU A 35 -2.78 16.80 34.97
CA GLU A 35 -1.32 16.62 35.11
C GLU A 35 -0.89 15.19 35.45
N SER A 36 -1.53 14.19 34.81
CA SER A 36 -1.32 12.76 35.09
C SER A 36 -1.66 12.32 36.52
N ARG A 37 -2.39 13.14 37.27
CA ARG A 37 -2.90 12.84 38.61
C ARG A 37 -4.42 12.72 38.60
N THR A 38 -4.95 11.89 39.49
CA THR A 38 -6.38 11.80 39.72
C THR A 38 -6.84 12.99 40.56
N ALA A 39 -7.76 13.78 40.03
CA ALA A 39 -8.38 14.90 40.74
C ALA A 39 -9.61 14.43 41.53
N PHE A 40 -10.41 13.50 40.98
CA PHE A 40 -11.56 12.90 41.66
C PHE A 40 -12.02 11.63 40.94
N ILE A 41 -12.60 10.67 41.69
CA ILE A 41 -13.34 9.51 41.15
C ILE A 41 -14.67 9.43 41.88
N GLY A 42 -15.78 9.39 41.14
CA GLY A 42 -17.13 9.25 41.67
C GLY A 42 -18.19 9.74 40.68
N ASN A 43 -19.41 9.99 41.12
CA ASN A 43 -20.45 10.54 40.25
C ASN A 43 -20.38 12.06 40.10
N THR A 44 -21.17 12.63 39.17
CA THR A 44 -21.21 14.07 38.89
C THR A 44 -21.53 14.91 40.14
N LYS A 45 -22.46 14.44 40.97
CA LYS A 45 -22.92 15.17 42.16
C LYS A 45 -21.86 15.18 43.26
N GLU A 46 -21.23 14.04 43.49
CA GLU A 46 -20.10 13.88 44.41
C GLU A 46 -18.92 14.76 44.00
N THR A 47 -18.62 14.83 42.70
CA THR A 47 -17.57 15.70 42.17
C THR A 47 -17.86 17.17 42.47
N ILE A 48 -19.07 17.65 42.20
CA ILE A 48 -19.46 19.04 42.47
C ILE A 48 -19.36 19.32 43.98
N GLN A 49 -19.81 18.39 44.82
CA GLN A 49 -19.74 18.53 46.27
C GLN A 49 -18.30 18.58 46.78
N PHE A 50 -17.42 17.73 46.25
CA PHE A 50 -16.00 17.74 46.57
C PHE A 50 -15.33 19.07 46.18
N LEU A 51 -15.55 19.54 44.96
CA LEU A 51 -15.01 20.83 44.52
C LEU A 51 -15.53 22.00 45.36
N LYS A 52 -16.78 21.94 45.82
CA LYS A 52 -17.35 22.91 46.75
C LYS A 52 -16.61 22.93 48.08
N THR A 53 -16.19 21.78 48.63
CA THR A 53 -15.34 21.73 49.84
C THR A 53 -13.96 22.35 49.64
N GLN A 54 -13.45 22.34 48.39
CA GLN A 54 -12.19 22.98 48.02
C GLN A 54 -12.33 24.49 47.72
N GLY A 55 -13.54 25.05 47.87
CA GLY A 55 -13.83 26.47 47.66
C GLY A 55 -14.28 26.83 46.24
N TYR A 56 -14.63 25.84 45.41
CA TYR A 56 -15.11 26.06 44.05
C TYR A 56 -16.58 25.65 43.89
N GLU A 57 -17.46 26.64 43.73
CA GLU A 57 -18.89 26.41 43.55
C GLU A 57 -19.29 26.50 42.07
N CYS A 58 -19.97 25.45 41.58
CA CYS A 58 -20.47 25.42 40.21
C CYS A 58 -21.75 26.27 40.09
N PRO A 59 -21.81 27.24 39.15
CA PRO A 59 -23.04 27.98 38.91
C PRO A 59 -24.17 27.08 38.39
N VAL A 60 -25.42 27.40 38.74
CA VAL A 60 -26.60 26.57 38.44
C VAL A 60 -26.84 26.37 36.93
N ASN A 61 -26.54 27.39 36.12
CA ASN A 61 -26.73 27.37 34.66
C ASN A 61 -25.43 27.10 33.88
N TYR A 62 -24.45 26.48 34.52
CA TYR A 62 -23.16 26.19 33.92
C TYR A 62 -22.97 24.69 33.76
N ASN A 63 -22.40 24.28 32.63
CA ASN A 63 -22.13 22.87 32.37
C ASN A 63 -21.08 22.35 33.37
N PRO A 64 -21.40 21.33 34.19
CA PRO A 64 -20.44 20.80 35.16
C PRO A 64 -19.16 20.28 34.53
N ALA A 65 -19.23 19.71 33.31
CA ALA A 65 -18.04 19.23 32.61
C ALA A 65 -17.07 20.38 32.27
N ASP A 66 -17.60 21.49 31.76
CA ASP A 66 -16.82 22.69 31.47
C ASP A 66 -16.26 23.31 32.76
N PHE A 67 -17.00 23.20 33.87
CA PHE A 67 -16.55 23.68 35.17
C PHE A 67 -15.34 22.89 35.67
N PHE A 68 -15.41 21.55 35.59
CA PHE A 68 -14.32 20.67 35.99
C PHE A 68 -13.05 20.96 35.18
N ILE A 69 -13.20 21.04 33.85
CA ILE A 69 -12.08 21.35 32.94
C ILE A 69 -11.51 22.74 33.26
N LYS A 70 -12.36 23.75 33.45
CA LYS A 70 -11.90 25.12 33.74
C LYS A 70 -11.08 25.21 35.03
N ILE A 71 -11.46 24.47 36.08
CA ILE A 71 -10.73 24.46 37.35
C ILE A 71 -9.40 23.73 37.21
N LEU A 72 -9.39 22.63 36.46
CA LEU A 72 -8.26 21.72 36.36
C LEU A 72 -7.35 21.96 35.14
N ALA A 73 -7.68 22.95 34.31
CA ALA A 73 -6.85 23.37 33.20
C ALA A 73 -5.73 24.31 33.67
N VAL A 74 -4.58 24.19 33.02
CA VAL A 74 -3.48 25.15 33.14
C VAL A 74 -3.77 26.33 32.21
N THR A 75 -3.91 27.53 32.77
CA THR A 75 -4.07 28.77 31.99
C THR A 75 -2.72 29.40 31.65
N PRO A 76 -2.45 29.78 30.38
CA PRO A 76 -1.17 30.35 29.97
C PRO A 76 -0.75 31.60 30.75
N ASP A 77 -1.73 32.46 31.08
CA ASP A 77 -1.49 33.72 31.79
C ASP A 77 -1.21 33.54 33.30
N ASP A 78 -1.45 32.35 33.85
CA ASP A 78 -1.32 32.06 35.29
C ASP A 78 -0.91 30.61 35.55
N GLU A 79 0.17 30.19 34.88
CA GLU A 79 0.65 28.81 34.88
C GLU A 79 1.05 28.36 36.30
N GLN A 80 1.82 29.19 37.02
CA GLN A 80 2.37 28.81 38.33
C GLN A 80 1.29 28.64 39.41
N ASN A 81 0.23 29.46 39.40
CA ASN A 81 -0.88 29.28 40.35
C ASN A 81 -1.82 28.17 39.91
N SER A 82 -2.00 27.97 38.60
CA SER A 82 -2.77 26.84 38.08
C SER A 82 -2.18 25.49 38.48
N HIS A 83 -0.86 25.29 38.36
CA HIS A 83 -0.18 24.09 38.87
C HIS A 83 -0.38 23.90 40.38
N LYS A 84 -0.24 24.97 41.18
CA LYS A 84 -0.47 24.90 42.65
C LYS A 84 -1.91 24.54 42.99
N ARG A 85 -2.89 25.08 42.24
CA ARG A 85 -4.31 24.78 42.39
C ARG A 85 -4.59 23.30 42.09
N ILE A 86 -4.13 22.80 40.95
CA ILE A 86 -4.30 21.40 40.54
C ILE A 86 -3.67 20.47 41.57
N LYS A 87 -2.41 20.74 41.95
CA LYS A 87 -1.71 19.97 42.98
C LYS A 87 -2.49 19.91 44.30
N ARG A 88 -3.00 21.06 44.77
CA ARG A 88 -3.80 21.12 46.00
C ARG A 88 -5.08 20.28 45.90
N ILE A 89 -5.80 20.35 44.79
CA ILE A 89 -7.05 19.59 44.60
C ILE A 89 -6.76 18.08 44.58
N CYS A 90 -5.74 17.65 43.83
CA CYS A 90 -5.34 16.25 43.79
C CYS A 90 -4.85 15.74 45.15
N ASP A 91 -4.03 16.52 45.87
CA ASP A 91 -3.56 16.16 47.22
C ASP A 91 -4.74 16.04 48.20
N ALA A 92 -5.70 16.97 48.12
CA ALA A 92 -6.91 16.96 48.94
C ALA A 92 -7.77 15.72 48.67
N TYR A 93 -7.92 15.32 47.39
CA TYR A 93 -8.66 14.11 47.05
C TYR A 93 -7.99 12.85 47.63
N VAL A 94 -6.68 12.70 47.47
CA VAL A 94 -5.93 11.55 48.02
C VAL A 94 -6.10 11.43 49.53
N SER A 95 -6.18 12.57 50.25
CA SER A 95 -6.42 12.58 51.69
C SER A 95 -7.88 12.43 52.11
N SER A 96 -8.82 12.46 51.17
CA SER A 96 -10.27 12.47 51.45
C SER A 96 -10.82 11.09 51.78
N ASP A 97 -11.90 11.07 52.56
CA ASP A 97 -12.65 9.84 52.87
C ASP A 97 -13.17 9.14 51.60
N SER A 98 -13.48 9.91 50.55
CA SER A 98 -13.92 9.37 49.25
C SER A 98 -12.83 8.55 48.56
N ALA A 99 -11.58 9.00 48.60
CA ALA A 99 -10.46 8.24 48.04
C ALA A 99 -10.18 6.98 48.87
N GLN A 100 -10.16 7.09 50.20
CA GLN A 100 -9.97 5.92 51.08
C GLN A 100 -11.08 4.88 50.92
N SER A 101 -12.33 5.33 50.73
CA SER A 101 -13.47 4.45 50.47
C SER A 101 -13.34 3.73 49.13
N MET A 102 -12.86 4.43 48.09
CA MET A 102 -12.60 3.83 46.78
C MET A 102 -11.45 2.83 46.83
N ASP A 103 -10.36 3.16 47.52
CA ASP A 103 -9.22 2.24 47.72
C ASP A 103 -9.64 1.00 48.52
N GLY A 104 -10.49 1.17 49.54
CA GLY A 104 -11.08 0.08 50.28
C GLY A 104 -11.96 -0.83 49.41
N PHE A 105 -12.79 -0.24 48.54
CA PHE A 105 -13.61 -0.99 47.59
C PHE A 105 -12.75 -1.79 46.58
N ILE A 106 -11.71 -1.17 46.02
CA ILE A 106 -10.79 -1.84 45.10
C ILE A 106 -10.04 -2.97 45.81
N HIS A 107 -9.57 -2.74 47.04
CA HIS A 107 -8.89 -3.77 47.82
C HIS A 107 -9.79 -4.96 48.12
N ASP A 108 -11.04 -4.69 48.55
CA ASP A 108 -12.03 -5.73 48.82
C ASP A 108 -12.38 -6.52 47.55
N GLU A 109 -12.54 -5.87 46.40
CA GLU A 109 -12.72 -6.57 45.13
C GLU A 109 -11.52 -7.45 44.78
N LEU A 110 -10.29 -6.97 44.95
CA LEU A 110 -9.09 -7.76 44.65
C LEU A 110 -8.89 -8.95 45.59
N THR A 111 -9.29 -8.85 46.86
CA THR A 111 -9.08 -9.91 47.86
C THR A 111 -10.24 -10.90 47.96
N ASN A 112 -11.47 -10.40 47.94
CA ASN A 112 -12.67 -11.19 48.27
C ASN A 112 -13.52 -11.52 47.04
N TYR A 113 -13.40 -10.76 45.94
CA TYR A 113 -14.22 -10.97 44.75
C TYR A 113 -13.57 -11.99 43.81
N SER A 114 -14.12 -13.20 43.80
CA SER A 114 -13.83 -14.19 42.76
C SER A 114 -14.67 -13.90 41.53
N ALA A 115 -14.30 -12.88 40.75
CA ALA A 115 -14.88 -12.70 39.43
C ALA A 115 -14.71 -14.00 38.63
N PRO A 116 -15.71 -14.42 37.82
CA PRO A 116 -15.50 -15.52 36.89
C PRO A 116 -14.28 -15.16 36.04
N LYS A 117 -13.18 -15.90 36.24
CA LYS A 117 -11.94 -15.66 35.49
C LYS A 117 -12.30 -15.75 34.02
N LEU A 118 -12.17 -14.63 33.33
CA LEU A 118 -12.39 -14.58 31.89
C LEU A 118 -11.39 -15.55 31.28
N ASN A 119 -11.86 -16.69 30.79
CA ASN A 119 -10.99 -17.63 30.11
C ASN A 119 -10.64 -16.99 28.77
N LEU A 120 -9.45 -16.39 28.70
CA LEU A 120 -8.89 -15.85 27.45
C LEU A 120 -8.87 -16.91 26.33
N ALA A 121 -8.86 -18.19 26.71
CA ALA A 121 -8.99 -19.34 25.80
C ALA A 121 -10.35 -19.44 25.09
N ASP A 122 -11.40 -18.78 25.58
CA ASP A 122 -12.70 -18.69 24.91
C ASP A 122 -12.68 -17.68 23.76
N PHE A 123 -11.76 -16.71 23.81
CA PHE A 123 -11.54 -15.68 22.79
C PHE A 123 -10.46 -16.11 21.79
N LYS A 124 -10.59 -17.31 21.22
CA LYS A 124 -9.60 -17.78 20.25
C LYS A 124 -9.66 -16.95 18.97
N PRO A 125 -8.50 -16.47 18.48
CA PRO A 125 -8.43 -15.89 17.15
C PRO A 125 -8.89 -16.91 16.10
N THR A 126 -9.67 -16.47 15.12
CA THR A 126 -9.98 -17.26 13.94
C THR A 126 -8.70 -17.75 13.25
N ASN A 127 -8.79 -18.91 12.59
CA ASN A 127 -7.66 -19.53 11.90
C ASN A 127 -6.93 -18.55 10.98
N TRP A 128 -5.60 -18.64 10.95
CA TRP A 128 -4.75 -17.76 10.15
C TRP A 128 -5.14 -17.72 8.67
N LEU A 129 -5.45 -18.88 8.08
CA LEU A 129 -5.88 -19.00 6.69
C LEU A 129 -7.23 -18.34 6.43
N THR A 130 -8.18 -18.48 7.35
CA THR A 130 -9.51 -17.85 7.22
C THR A 130 -9.38 -16.33 7.22
N ARG A 131 -8.58 -15.78 8.13
CA ARG A 131 -8.29 -14.33 8.17
C ARG A 131 -7.65 -13.85 6.87
N PHE A 132 -6.67 -14.59 6.37
CA PHE A 132 -5.97 -14.28 5.13
C PHE A 132 -6.89 -14.29 3.90
N LEU A 133 -7.71 -15.33 3.75
CA LEU A 133 -8.65 -15.45 2.63
C LEU A 133 -9.73 -14.38 2.69
N LEU A 134 -10.29 -14.12 3.89
CA LEU A 134 -11.27 -13.06 4.09
C LEU A 134 -10.68 -11.68 3.81
N LEU A 135 -9.43 -11.43 4.22
CA LEU A 135 -8.73 -10.19 3.95
C LEU A 135 -8.50 -9.99 2.45
N THR A 136 -8.02 -11.02 1.75
CA THR A 136 -7.80 -10.98 0.29
C THR A 136 -9.12 -10.74 -0.43
N PHE A 137 -10.17 -11.49 -0.08
CA PHE A 137 -11.51 -11.30 -0.64
C PHE A 137 -12.05 -9.89 -0.36
N ARG A 138 -11.88 -9.36 0.86
CA ARG A 138 -12.30 -8.00 1.21
C ARG A 138 -11.61 -6.97 0.33
N LEU A 139 -10.30 -7.12 0.11
CA LEU A 139 -9.51 -6.22 -0.73
C LEU A 139 -9.93 -6.30 -2.19
N GLU A 140 -10.17 -7.50 -2.72
CA GLU A 140 -10.69 -7.68 -4.08
C GLU A 140 -12.08 -7.04 -4.24
N VAL A 141 -12.98 -7.27 -3.29
CA VAL A 141 -14.32 -6.67 -3.29
C VAL A 141 -14.22 -5.14 -3.21
N ASP A 142 -13.34 -4.58 -2.41
CA ASP A 142 -13.11 -3.12 -2.35
C ASP A 142 -12.75 -2.55 -3.72
N ILE A 143 -11.87 -3.24 -4.46
CA ILE A 143 -11.47 -2.82 -5.80
C ILE A 143 -12.64 -2.96 -6.79
N LEU A 144 -13.35 -4.09 -6.77
CA LEU A 144 -14.48 -4.36 -7.69
C LEU A 144 -15.70 -3.46 -7.42
N ARG A 145 -15.92 -3.06 -6.17
CA ARG A 145 -17.08 -2.24 -5.77
C ARG A 145 -16.90 -0.77 -6.12
N ASN A 146 -15.66 -0.31 -6.27
CA ASN A 146 -15.36 1.00 -6.82
C ASN A 146 -15.52 1.03 -8.36
N ARG A 147 -16.78 0.82 -8.79
CA ARG A 147 -17.14 0.62 -10.19
C ARG A 147 -16.72 1.77 -11.10
N SER A 148 -16.89 3.02 -10.66
CA SER A 148 -16.48 4.17 -11.48
C SER A 148 -14.97 4.14 -11.73
N TYR A 149 -14.17 3.98 -10.67
CA TYR A 149 -12.71 3.92 -10.79
C TYR A 149 -12.25 2.75 -11.67
N LEU A 150 -12.78 1.54 -11.42
CA LEU A 150 -12.41 0.35 -12.18
C LEU A 150 -12.82 0.47 -13.65
N SER A 151 -14.04 0.93 -13.95
CA SER A 151 -14.50 1.14 -15.32
C SER A 151 -13.63 2.14 -16.07
N PHE A 152 -13.33 3.31 -15.49
CA PHE A 152 -12.44 4.28 -16.13
C PHE A 152 -11.06 3.70 -16.40
N ARG A 153 -10.51 2.93 -15.46
CA ARG A 153 -9.19 2.30 -15.59
C ARG A 153 -9.14 1.25 -16.70
N LEU A 154 -10.13 0.37 -16.79
CA LEU A 154 -10.21 -0.65 -17.85
C LEU A 154 -10.49 -0.02 -19.24
N ILE A 155 -11.38 0.97 -19.31
CA ILE A 155 -11.67 1.70 -20.55
C ILE A 155 -10.44 2.44 -21.03
N GLN A 156 -9.72 3.13 -20.14
CA GLN A 156 -8.47 3.82 -20.49
C GLN A 156 -7.45 2.84 -21.08
N LYS A 157 -7.27 1.65 -20.49
CA LYS A 157 -6.32 0.64 -20.99
C LYS A 157 -6.69 0.14 -22.38
N LEU A 158 -7.97 -0.13 -22.61
CA LEU A 158 -8.49 -0.51 -23.92
C LEU A 158 -8.25 0.60 -24.96
N LEU A 159 -8.57 1.85 -24.62
CA LEU A 159 -8.39 3.00 -25.53
C LEU A 159 -6.92 3.23 -25.87
N VAL A 160 -6.02 3.11 -24.89
CA VAL A 160 -4.57 3.20 -25.13
C VAL A 160 -4.08 2.09 -26.05
N GLY A 161 -4.54 0.85 -25.85
CA GLY A 161 -4.19 -0.27 -26.72
C GLY A 161 -4.69 -0.07 -28.16
N LEU A 162 -5.93 0.42 -28.33
CA LEU A 162 -6.50 0.76 -29.64
C LEU A 162 -5.74 1.90 -30.33
N MET A 163 -5.42 2.97 -29.60
CA MET A 163 -4.68 4.12 -30.12
C MET A 163 -3.26 3.74 -30.52
N MET A 164 -2.54 2.98 -29.68
CA MET A 164 -1.18 2.55 -30.01
C MET A 164 -1.18 1.58 -31.18
N GLY A 165 -2.13 0.63 -31.22
CA GLY A 165 -2.27 -0.29 -32.34
C GLY A 165 -2.55 0.39 -33.68
N SER A 166 -3.38 1.43 -33.70
CA SER A 166 -3.66 2.16 -34.93
C SER A 166 -2.45 2.94 -35.45
N LEU A 167 -1.56 3.43 -34.57
CA LEU A 167 -0.33 4.12 -34.97
C LEU A 167 0.64 3.21 -35.73
N TYR A 168 0.69 1.93 -35.39
CA TYR A 168 1.59 0.97 -36.03
C TYR A 168 0.97 0.22 -37.22
N SER A 169 -0.34 0.43 -37.48
CA SER A 169 -1.06 -0.22 -38.58
C SER A 169 -0.42 0.11 -39.93
N GLY A 170 0.03 -0.93 -40.64
CA GLY A 170 0.68 -0.79 -41.95
C GLY A 170 2.13 -0.28 -41.92
N SER A 171 2.70 -0.04 -40.74
CA SER A 171 4.11 0.40 -40.59
C SER A 171 5.09 -0.77 -40.43
N ILE A 172 4.61 -1.94 -40.01
CA ILE A 172 5.43 -3.13 -39.79
C ILE A 172 5.52 -3.92 -41.11
N THR A 173 6.48 -3.53 -41.93
CA THR A 173 6.82 -4.18 -43.21
C THR A 173 8.14 -4.95 -43.10
N LYS A 174 8.43 -5.83 -44.07
CA LYS A 174 9.68 -6.62 -44.09
C LYS A 174 10.82 -5.87 -44.79
N ASP A 175 11.09 -4.67 -44.32
CA ASP A 175 12.10 -3.73 -44.82
C ASP A 175 12.79 -3.03 -43.63
N GLN A 176 13.86 -2.27 -43.88
CA GLN A 176 14.65 -1.65 -42.81
C GLN A 176 13.82 -0.68 -41.92
N PRO A 177 12.94 0.19 -42.48
CA PRO A 177 12.03 0.99 -41.66
C PRO A 177 11.06 0.13 -40.84
N GLY A 178 10.61 -1.00 -41.38
CA GLY A 178 9.73 -1.94 -40.69
C GLY A 178 10.39 -2.63 -39.49
N ILE A 179 11.70 -2.89 -39.53
CA ILE A 179 12.47 -3.38 -38.36
C ILE A 179 12.42 -2.34 -37.24
N GLN A 180 12.67 -1.06 -37.56
CA GLN A 180 12.60 0.02 -36.58
C GLN A 180 11.17 0.17 -36.01
N ALA A 181 10.15 0.04 -36.86
CA ALA A 181 8.75 0.08 -36.42
C ALA A 181 8.41 -1.12 -35.49
N LEU A 182 8.94 -2.31 -35.77
CA LEU A 182 8.73 -3.50 -34.95
C LEU A 182 9.38 -3.39 -33.56
N GLU A 183 10.63 -2.92 -33.49
CA GLU A 183 11.31 -2.68 -32.21
C GLU A 183 10.67 -1.52 -31.43
N GLY A 184 10.22 -0.48 -32.12
CA GLY A 184 9.40 0.57 -31.52
C GLY A 184 8.08 0.04 -30.94
N PHE A 185 7.44 -0.91 -31.63
CA PHE A 185 6.25 -1.59 -31.15
C PHE A 185 6.53 -2.36 -29.85
N PHE A 186 7.61 -3.16 -29.79
CA PHE A 186 7.98 -3.89 -28.56
C PHE A 186 8.27 -2.94 -27.40
N PHE A 187 9.01 -1.86 -27.67
CA PHE A 187 9.35 -0.87 -26.65
C PHE A 187 8.11 -0.15 -26.11
N SER A 188 7.21 0.29 -26.99
CA SER A 188 5.93 0.87 -26.61
C SER A 188 5.10 -0.10 -25.77
N LEU A 189 5.03 -1.37 -26.18
CA LEU A 189 4.28 -2.41 -25.46
C LEU A 189 4.86 -2.67 -24.07
N ALA A 190 6.19 -2.70 -23.96
CA ALA A 190 6.91 -2.88 -22.72
C ALA A 190 6.66 -1.72 -21.75
N ILE A 191 6.78 -0.46 -22.22
CA ILE A 191 6.48 0.74 -21.41
C ILE A 191 5.05 0.70 -20.84
N GLN A 192 4.05 0.36 -21.66
CA GLN A 192 2.64 0.36 -21.21
C GLN A 192 2.37 -0.67 -20.11
N ASN A 193 3.06 -1.80 -20.17
CA ASN A 193 2.94 -2.88 -19.19
C ASN A 193 3.86 -2.71 -17.98
N VAL A 194 4.92 -1.90 -18.06
CA VAL A 194 5.85 -1.69 -16.96
C VAL A 194 5.53 -0.45 -16.12
N VAL A 195 5.33 0.71 -16.76
CA VAL A 195 5.25 2.01 -16.06
C VAL A 195 3.93 2.16 -15.29
N ALA A 196 2.81 1.84 -15.95
CA ALA A 196 1.50 2.09 -15.37
C ALA A 196 1.20 1.25 -14.09
N PRO A 197 1.52 -0.07 -14.03
CA PRO A 197 1.29 -0.84 -12.82
C PRO A 197 2.09 -0.34 -11.61
N VAL A 198 3.36 0.04 -11.80
CA VAL A 198 4.24 0.54 -10.72
C VAL A 198 3.63 1.72 -9.98
N PHE A 199 3.15 2.73 -10.71
CA PHE A 199 2.57 3.92 -10.07
C PHE A 199 1.18 3.69 -9.50
N SER A 200 0.42 2.78 -10.10
CA SER A 200 -0.96 2.51 -9.67
C SER A 200 -1.06 1.92 -8.27
N THR A 201 -0.04 1.18 -7.82
CA THR A 201 0.00 0.55 -6.50
C THR A 201 0.36 1.52 -5.38
N VAL A 202 1.21 2.51 -5.66
CA VAL A 202 1.78 3.40 -4.64
C VAL A 202 0.68 4.13 -3.88
N ASN A 203 -0.23 4.77 -4.63
CA ASN A 203 -1.32 5.52 -4.04
C ASN A 203 -2.26 4.64 -3.19
N LYS A 204 -2.44 3.38 -3.60
CA LYS A 204 -3.39 2.45 -2.98
C LYS A 204 -2.84 1.85 -1.70
N PHE A 205 -1.59 1.41 -1.73
CA PHE A 205 -0.92 0.87 -0.55
C PHE A 205 -0.89 1.91 0.58
N GLN A 206 -0.48 3.15 0.27
CA GLN A 206 -0.39 4.22 1.26
C GLN A 206 -1.76 4.64 1.83
N LYS A 207 -2.83 4.61 1.03
CA LYS A 207 -4.20 4.92 1.50
C LYS A 207 -4.77 3.85 2.43
N GLN A 208 -4.43 2.59 2.23
CA GLN A 208 -4.94 1.50 3.08
C GLN A 208 -4.12 1.30 4.35
N PHE A 209 -2.88 1.80 4.39
CA PHE A 209 -1.99 1.64 5.53
C PHE A 209 -2.57 2.11 6.89
N PRO A 210 -3.25 3.28 7.01
CA PRO A 210 -3.81 3.71 8.30
C PRO A 210 -4.92 2.81 8.82
N LEU A 211 -5.74 2.24 7.93
CA LEU A 211 -6.78 1.28 8.31
C LEU A 211 -6.14 -0.02 8.80
N PHE A 212 -5.15 -0.52 8.06
CA PHE A 212 -4.40 -1.70 8.47
C PHE A 212 -3.69 -1.50 9.81
N LEU A 213 -3.08 -0.34 10.06
CA LEU A 213 -2.38 -0.07 11.32
C LEU A 213 -3.31 -0.22 12.52
N ARG A 214 -4.54 0.31 12.44
CA ARG A 214 -5.56 0.11 13.49
C ARG A 214 -5.91 -1.37 13.69
N GLU A 215 -6.12 -2.11 12.59
CA GLU A 215 -6.42 -3.55 12.66
C GLU A 215 -5.24 -4.39 13.20
N TYR A 216 -4.01 -3.90 12.98
CA TYR A 216 -2.79 -4.52 13.48
C TYR A 216 -2.62 -4.28 14.99
N GLU A 217 -2.88 -3.05 15.45
CA GLU A 217 -2.88 -2.69 16.89
C GLU A 217 -3.96 -3.45 17.66
N ASP A 218 -5.13 -3.68 17.05
CA ASP A 218 -6.21 -4.50 17.62
C ASP A 218 -5.90 -6.02 17.58
N GLY A 219 -4.78 -6.44 17.00
CA GLY A 219 -4.38 -7.85 16.89
C GLY A 219 -5.24 -8.69 15.93
N LEU A 220 -5.98 -8.05 15.02
CA LEU A 220 -6.89 -8.71 14.08
C LEU A 220 -6.14 -9.33 12.90
N VAL A 221 -5.13 -8.62 12.38
CA VAL A 221 -4.41 -8.96 11.15
C VAL A 221 -2.91 -8.89 11.37
N SER A 222 -2.16 -9.85 10.83
CA SER A 222 -0.69 -9.80 10.81
C SER A 222 -0.15 -9.05 9.59
N SER A 223 1.05 -8.47 9.71
CA SER A 223 1.73 -7.76 8.63
C SER A 223 1.97 -8.63 7.39
N LEU A 224 2.29 -9.92 7.56
CA LEU A 224 2.43 -10.87 6.46
C LEU A 224 1.11 -11.09 5.72
N GLN A 225 0.01 -11.26 6.45
CA GLN A 225 -1.31 -11.45 5.85
C GLN A 225 -1.70 -10.24 5.01
N PHE A 226 -1.53 -9.02 5.55
CA PHE A 226 -1.88 -7.81 4.82
C PHE A 226 -1.03 -7.61 3.56
N TYR A 227 0.30 -7.70 3.67
CA TYR A 227 1.19 -7.49 2.53
C TYR A 227 0.92 -8.49 1.40
N THR A 228 0.78 -9.77 1.75
CA THR A 228 0.49 -10.84 0.78
C THR A 228 -0.90 -10.71 0.18
N ALA A 229 -1.92 -10.43 1.00
CA ALA A 229 -3.29 -10.24 0.53
C ALA A 229 -3.40 -9.04 -0.41
N MET A 230 -2.65 -7.96 -0.15
CA MET A 230 -2.57 -6.81 -1.04
C MET A 230 -1.95 -7.16 -2.40
N CYS A 231 -0.87 -7.95 -2.42
CA CYS A 231 -0.25 -8.38 -3.68
C CYS A 231 -1.21 -9.27 -4.50
N LEU A 232 -1.89 -10.21 -3.84
CA LEU A 232 -2.81 -11.13 -4.50
C LEU A 232 -4.10 -10.45 -4.97
N ALA A 233 -4.67 -9.54 -4.20
CA ALA A 233 -5.91 -8.86 -4.57
C ALA A 233 -5.77 -8.02 -5.86
N TRP A 234 -4.57 -7.50 -6.14
CA TRP A 234 -4.30 -6.73 -7.34
C TRP A 234 -3.89 -7.58 -8.55
N PHE A 235 -3.45 -8.81 -8.34
CA PHE A 235 -2.96 -9.69 -9.39
C PHE A 235 -3.96 -9.88 -10.56
N PRO A 236 -5.24 -10.24 -10.34
CA PRO A 236 -6.18 -10.48 -11.45
C PRO A 236 -6.43 -9.24 -12.30
N ILE A 237 -6.48 -8.08 -11.66
CA ILE A 237 -6.78 -6.80 -12.31
C ILE A 237 -5.59 -6.35 -13.14
N THR A 238 -4.36 -6.50 -12.64
CA THR A 238 -3.15 -6.18 -13.41
C THR A 238 -2.99 -7.07 -14.64
N VAL A 239 -3.28 -8.37 -14.52
CA VAL A 239 -3.28 -9.29 -15.67
C VAL A 239 -4.34 -8.87 -16.69
N LEU A 240 -5.56 -8.54 -16.25
CA LEU A 240 -6.62 -8.06 -17.13
C LEU A 240 -6.23 -6.76 -17.84
N GLU A 241 -5.62 -5.80 -17.14
CA GLU A 241 -5.14 -4.54 -17.72
C GLU A 241 -4.05 -4.75 -18.77
N SER A 242 -3.12 -5.69 -18.53
CA SER A 242 -2.09 -6.09 -19.49
C SER A 242 -2.70 -6.67 -20.77
N ILE A 243 -3.68 -7.56 -20.63
CA ILE A 243 -4.38 -8.16 -21.77
C ILE A 243 -5.15 -7.09 -22.56
N LEU A 244 -5.85 -6.19 -21.87
CA LEU A 244 -6.65 -5.13 -22.50
C LEU A 244 -5.81 -4.11 -23.27
N VAL A 245 -4.56 -3.87 -22.90
CA VAL A 245 -3.66 -3.02 -23.69
C VAL A 245 -2.96 -3.83 -24.79
N THR A 246 -2.48 -5.04 -24.48
CA THR A 246 -1.64 -5.83 -25.39
C THR A 246 -2.43 -6.42 -26.55
N ALA A 247 -3.61 -7.00 -26.30
CA ALA A 247 -4.39 -7.67 -27.34
C ALA A 247 -4.82 -6.74 -28.49
N PRO A 248 -5.50 -5.61 -28.25
CA PRO A 248 -5.88 -4.70 -29.33
C PRO A 248 -4.66 -4.05 -30.00
N PHE A 249 -3.61 -3.74 -29.24
CA PHE A 249 -2.38 -3.17 -29.77
C PHE A 249 -1.75 -4.13 -30.79
N TYR A 250 -1.56 -5.40 -30.41
CA TYR A 250 -1.02 -6.44 -31.28
C TYR A 250 -1.86 -6.65 -32.55
N ILE A 251 -3.19 -6.78 -32.37
CA ILE A 251 -4.14 -7.09 -33.45
C ILE A 251 -4.17 -5.98 -34.51
N LEU A 252 -4.17 -4.71 -34.09
CA LEU A 252 -4.22 -3.58 -35.01
C LEU A 252 -2.88 -3.26 -35.66
N ALA A 253 -1.76 -3.49 -34.94
CA ALA A 253 -0.42 -3.33 -35.49
C ALA A 253 -0.13 -4.33 -36.63
N GLY A 254 -0.87 -5.44 -36.70
CA GLY A 254 -0.75 -6.40 -37.80
C GLY A 254 0.43 -7.37 -37.66
N VAL A 255 0.95 -7.57 -36.44
CA VAL A 255 2.10 -8.45 -36.13
C VAL A 255 1.70 -9.94 -36.16
N TYR A 256 0.92 -10.39 -37.13
CA TYR A 256 0.42 -11.77 -37.16
C TYR A 256 1.50 -12.73 -37.66
N ILE A 257 2.11 -13.49 -36.73
CA ILE A 257 3.06 -14.56 -37.05
C ILE A 257 2.42 -15.93 -36.77
N SER A 258 1.88 -16.14 -35.56
CA SER A 258 1.14 -17.36 -35.18
C SER A 258 0.30 -17.13 -33.92
N LEU A 259 -0.68 -18.01 -33.66
CA LEU A 259 -1.47 -17.98 -32.42
C LEU A 259 -0.59 -18.24 -31.17
N GLY A 260 0.44 -19.08 -31.30
CA GLY A 260 1.37 -19.37 -30.20
C GLY A 260 2.12 -18.13 -29.74
N ILE A 261 2.76 -17.42 -30.69
CA ILE A 261 3.51 -16.18 -30.41
C ILE A 261 2.60 -15.09 -29.82
N PHE A 262 1.34 -15.03 -30.25
CA PHE A 262 0.36 -14.11 -29.66
C PHE A 262 0.10 -14.43 -28.17
N VAL A 263 -0.13 -15.70 -27.83
CA VAL A 263 -0.34 -16.14 -26.44
C VAL A 263 0.93 -15.93 -25.60
N ASP A 264 2.11 -16.23 -26.14
CA ASP A 264 3.39 -16.01 -25.47
C ASP A 264 3.63 -14.52 -25.20
N THR A 265 3.28 -13.66 -26.16
CA THR A 265 3.35 -12.20 -26.01
C THR A 265 2.42 -11.72 -24.88
N LEU A 266 1.16 -12.19 -24.86
CA LEU A 266 0.21 -11.85 -23.79
C LEU A 266 0.69 -12.33 -22.41
N TYR A 267 1.28 -13.52 -22.35
CA TYR A 267 1.79 -14.10 -21.12
C TYR A 267 2.98 -13.32 -20.57
N VAL A 268 3.99 -13.06 -21.40
CA VAL A 268 5.22 -12.38 -20.99
C VAL A 268 4.97 -10.91 -20.63
N THR A 269 4.07 -10.20 -21.33
CA THR A 269 3.70 -8.83 -20.92
C THR A 269 2.92 -8.84 -19.60
N SER A 270 2.04 -9.82 -19.38
CA SER A 270 1.24 -9.91 -18.15
C SER A 270 2.08 -10.26 -16.92
N ILE A 271 3.01 -11.21 -17.04
CA ILE A 271 3.90 -11.54 -15.90
C ILE A 271 4.83 -10.37 -15.58
N THR A 272 5.29 -9.62 -16.60
CA THR A 272 6.08 -8.42 -16.40
C THR A 272 5.25 -7.29 -15.77
N ALA A 273 3.97 -7.16 -16.11
CA ALA A 273 3.07 -6.21 -15.45
C ALA A 273 2.88 -6.54 -13.95
N VAL A 274 2.81 -7.83 -13.60
CA VAL A 274 2.78 -8.29 -12.21
C VAL A 274 4.11 -8.04 -11.49
N LEU A 275 5.25 -8.23 -12.16
CA LEU A 275 6.55 -7.85 -11.62
C LEU A 275 6.60 -6.34 -11.30
N SER A 276 6.11 -5.51 -12.21
CA SER A 276 5.98 -4.06 -12.00
C SER A 276 5.07 -3.69 -10.82
N LEU A 277 3.95 -4.41 -10.64
CA LEU A 277 3.09 -4.29 -9.46
C LEU A 277 3.88 -4.56 -8.17
N LEU A 278 4.65 -5.64 -8.12
CA LEU A 278 5.45 -6.00 -6.95
C LEU A 278 6.55 -4.97 -6.66
N CYS A 279 7.21 -4.44 -7.70
CA CYS A 279 8.16 -3.35 -7.55
C CYS A 279 7.50 -2.13 -6.89
N GLY A 280 6.35 -1.68 -7.41
CA GLY A 280 5.62 -0.54 -6.84
C GLY A 280 5.19 -0.77 -5.38
N MET A 281 4.71 -1.97 -5.04
CA MET A 281 4.37 -2.34 -3.66
C MET A 281 5.59 -2.33 -2.73
N SER A 282 6.73 -2.83 -3.21
CA SER A 282 7.96 -2.91 -2.41
C SER A 282 8.50 -1.53 -2.02
N PHE A 283 8.55 -0.58 -2.96
CA PHE A 283 8.96 0.80 -2.68
C PHE A 283 7.94 1.54 -1.82
N SER A 284 6.65 1.23 -1.95
CA SER A 284 5.60 1.80 -1.09
C SER A 284 5.70 1.32 0.36
N ALA A 285 6.26 0.14 0.60
CA ALA A 285 6.56 -0.35 1.93
C ALA A 285 7.80 0.34 2.55
N ILE A 286 8.76 0.73 1.71
CA ILE A 286 10.01 1.40 2.12
C ILE A 286 9.79 2.89 2.37
N ILE A 287 8.97 3.56 1.53
CA ILE A 287 8.82 5.01 1.49
C ILE A 287 7.39 5.42 1.85
N ASP A 288 7.26 6.18 2.93
CA ASP A 288 5.98 6.61 3.50
C ASP A 288 5.34 7.76 2.71
N SER A 289 6.16 8.62 2.12
CA SER A 289 5.70 9.76 1.31
C SER A 289 5.36 9.34 -0.12
N TYR A 290 4.16 9.67 -0.57
CA TYR A 290 3.73 9.46 -1.95
C TYR A 290 4.69 10.12 -2.95
N GLU A 291 5.04 11.38 -2.72
CA GLU A 291 5.84 12.20 -3.64
C GLU A 291 7.28 11.68 -3.78
N ILE A 292 7.91 11.31 -2.66
CA ILE A 292 9.27 10.76 -2.68
C ILE A 292 9.26 9.38 -3.35
N CYS A 293 8.25 8.56 -3.07
CA CYS A 293 8.13 7.22 -3.64
C CYS A 293 7.99 7.27 -5.17
N THR A 294 7.11 8.13 -5.68
CA THR A 294 6.92 8.28 -7.13
C THR A 294 8.15 8.89 -7.81
N PHE A 295 8.85 9.82 -7.17
CA PHE A 295 10.11 10.38 -7.69
C PHE A 295 11.18 9.29 -7.86
N VAL A 296 11.43 8.49 -6.81
CA VAL A 296 12.44 7.41 -6.83
C VAL A 296 12.08 6.33 -7.85
N LEU A 297 10.81 5.91 -7.89
CA LEU A 297 10.34 4.92 -8.87
C LEU A 297 10.43 5.46 -10.31
N GLY A 298 10.14 6.74 -10.53
CA GLY A 298 10.28 7.37 -11.85
C GLY A 298 11.71 7.30 -12.38
N GLU A 299 12.69 7.62 -11.53
CA GLU A 299 14.10 7.56 -11.94
C GLU A 299 14.59 6.11 -12.11
N LEU A 300 14.18 5.20 -11.23
CA LEU A 300 14.47 3.77 -11.39
C LEU A 300 13.97 3.25 -12.75
N LEU A 301 12.72 3.58 -13.10
CA LEU A 301 12.13 3.18 -14.37
C LEU A 301 12.85 3.81 -15.56
N ASN A 302 13.25 5.07 -15.46
CA ASN A 302 14.05 5.74 -16.48
C ASN A 302 15.38 5.00 -16.75
N LEU A 303 16.10 4.61 -15.69
CA LEU A 303 17.33 3.81 -15.81
C LEU A 303 17.08 2.44 -16.46
N THR A 304 15.98 1.76 -16.10
CA THR A 304 15.62 0.48 -16.73
C THR A 304 15.25 0.64 -18.21
N ASN A 305 14.65 1.78 -18.60
CA ASN A 305 14.30 2.08 -19.99
C ASN A 305 15.55 2.35 -20.85
N ILE A 306 16.51 3.12 -20.34
CA ILE A 306 17.77 3.41 -21.05
C ILE A 306 18.57 2.13 -21.28
N THR A 307 18.57 1.22 -20.31
CA THR A 307 19.29 -0.06 -20.37
C THR A 307 18.49 -1.20 -21.02
N ALA A 308 17.36 -0.89 -21.67
CA ALA A 308 16.49 -1.89 -22.28
C ALA A 308 17.00 -2.46 -23.62
N GLY A 309 18.04 -1.86 -24.22
CA GLY A 309 18.57 -2.23 -25.54
C GLY A 309 18.03 -1.39 -26.69
N PHE A 310 16.88 -0.72 -26.53
CA PHE A 310 16.25 0.11 -27.57
C PHE A 310 16.99 1.44 -27.86
N TYR A 311 17.35 2.19 -26.81
CA TYR A 311 18.04 3.50 -26.97
C TYR A 311 19.53 3.36 -27.26
N MET A 312 20.15 2.31 -26.72
CA MET A 312 21.57 1.99 -26.92
C MET A 312 21.73 0.48 -27.00
N SER A 313 22.64 0.04 -27.87
CA SER A 313 23.01 -1.38 -27.96
C SER A 313 23.58 -1.86 -26.63
N LEU A 314 23.19 -3.06 -26.19
CA LEU A 314 23.68 -3.65 -24.93
C LEU A 314 25.21 -3.91 -24.95
N ARG A 315 25.83 -3.93 -26.14
CA ARG A 315 27.28 -4.12 -26.30
C ARG A 315 28.10 -2.93 -25.85
N THR A 316 27.53 -1.72 -25.93
CA THR A 316 28.24 -0.48 -25.61
C THR A 316 27.98 0.00 -24.19
N VAL A 317 27.19 -0.76 -23.41
CA VAL A 317 26.87 -0.41 -22.01
C VAL A 317 28.14 -0.40 -21.18
N PRO A 318 28.48 0.73 -20.53
CA PRO A 318 29.65 0.83 -19.67
C PRO A 318 29.55 -0.12 -18.47
N ILE A 319 30.69 -0.61 -17.98
CA ILE A 319 30.78 -1.58 -16.87
C ILE A 319 30.02 -1.10 -15.62
N TYR A 320 30.02 0.21 -15.34
CA TYR A 320 29.33 0.77 -14.17
C TYR A 320 27.79 0.74 -14.28
N LEU A 321 27.21 0.66 -15.49
CA LEU A 321 25.76 0.51 -15.69
C LEU A 321 25.32 -0.94 -15.87
N LYS A 322 26.26 -1.88 -15.94
CA LYS A 322 25.98 -3.30 -16.17
C LYS A 322 25.08 -3.92 -15.09
N LEU A 323 25.18 -3.44 -13.84
CA LEU A 323 24.28 -3.87 -12.76
C LEU A 323 22.83 -3.51 -13.08
N PHE A 324 22.57 -2.28 -13.53
CA PHE A 324 21.23 -1.82 -13.89
C PHE A 324 20.69 -2.54 -15.12
N GLU A 325 21.55 -2.84 -16.09
CA GLU A 325 21.22 -3.70 -17.24
C GLU A 325 20.73 -5.08 -16.78
N THR A 326 21.44 -5.73 -15.85
CA THR A 326 21.05 -7.08 -15.36
C THR A 326 19.77 -7.08 -14.52
N ILE A 327 19.47 -5.97 -13.82
CA ILE A 327 18.25 -5.82 -13.01
C ILE A 327 17.07 -5.34 -13.87
N SER A 328 17.33 -4.82 -15.08
CA SER A 328 16.29 -4.31 -15.98
C SER A 328 15.39 -5.44 -16.47
N TRP A 329 14.18 -5.51 -15.91
CA TRP A 329 13.14 -6.39 -16.43
C TRP A 329 12.54 -5.85 -17.73
N GLN A 330 12.70 -4.55 -18.02
CA GLN A 330 12.39 -3.96 -19.32
C GLN A 330 13.29 -4.55 -20.41
N ARG A 331 14.60 -4.68 -20.14
CA ARG A 331 15.56 -5.37 -21.04
C ARG A 331 15.16 -6.82 -21.28
N SER A 332 14.83 -7.54 -20.20
CA SER A 332 14.42 -8.95 -20.28
C SER A 332 13.13 -9.11 -21.10
N LEU A 333 12.17 -8.20 -20.93
CA LEU A 333 10.94 -8.17 -21.73
C LEU A 333 11.22 -7.87 -23.21
N MET A 334 12.03 -6.85 -23.51
CA MET A 334 12.42 -6.50 -24.88
C MET A 334 13.10 -7.66 -25.60
N GLU A 335 14.12 -8.27 -24.97
CA GLU A 335 14.86 -9.39 -25.53
C GLU A 335 13.92 -10.59 -25.81
N LEU A 336 12.99 -10.91 -24.90
CA LEU A 336 12.00 -11.97 -25.10
C LEU A 336 11.04 -11.67 -26.27
N LEU A 337 10.51 -10.44 -26.37
CA LEU A 337 9.62 -10.03 -27.45
C LEU A 337 10.35 -10.09 -28.80
N SER A 338 11.57 -9.56 -28.89
CA SER A 338 12.36 -9.62 -30.11
C SER A 338 12.68 -11.08 -30.49
N ILE A 339 13.03 -11.95 -29.53
CA ILE A 339 13.26 -13.38 -29.80
C ILE A 339 11.99 -14.03 -30.37
N PHE A 340 10.82 -13.85 -29.75
CA PHE A 340 9.59 -14.50 -30.22
C PHE A 340 9.18 -14.13 -31.65
N HIS A 341 9.44 -12.89 -32.05
CA HIS A 341 8.93 -12.33 -33.30
C HIS A 341 9.94 -12.31 -34.44
N ILE A 342 11.24 -12.16 -34.11
CA ILE A 342 12.30 -11.97 -35.11
C ILE A 342 13.06 -13.27 -35.36
N GLN A 343 13.09 -14.20 -34.39
CA GLN A 343 13.80 -15.47 -34.55
C GLN A 343 13.26 -16.28 -35.74
N GLY A 344 14.17 -16.71 -36.62
CA GLY A 344 13.83 -17.48 -37.82
C GLY A 344 13.33 -16.66 -39.02
N SER A 345 13.27 -15.33 -38.92
CA SER A 345 12.97 -14.47 -40.06
C SER A 345 14.18 -14.35 -41.00
N THR A 346 14.03 -14.79 -42.25
CA THR A 346 15.14 -14.94 -43.22
C THR A 346 15.20 -13.87 -44.32
N VAL A 347 14.20 -12.98 -44.42
CA VAL A 347 14.16 -11.99 -45.51
C VAL A 347 13.64 -10.66 -45.01
N PHE A 348 14.57 -9.75 -44.73
CA PHE A 348 14.31 -8.31 -44.70
C PHE A 348 14.82 -7.68 -45.99
N SER A 349 13.95 -6.95 -46.68
CA SER A 349 14.26 -6.34 -47.97
C SER A 349 15.22 -5.17 -47.77
N CYS A 350 16.37 -5.23 -48.43
CA CYS A 350 17.31 -4.11 -48.50
C CYS A 350 17.17 -3.43 -49.85
N THR A 351 16.60 -2.23 -49.86
CA THR A 351 16.55 -1.38 -51.04
C THR A 351 17.89 -0.65 -51.19
N ASN A 352 18.75 -1.15 -52.09
CA ASN A 352 19.95 -0.42 -52.54
C ASN A 352 19.55 0.72 -53.47
N SER A 353 18.91 1.78 -52.95
CA SER A 353 18.43 2.89 -53.79
C SER A 353 19.32 4.13 -53.75
N THR A 354 20.33 4.20 -52.89
CA THR A 354 21.31 5.27 -52.88
C THR A 354 22.68 4.67 -52.62
N GLY A 355 23.73 5.11 -53.33
CA GLY A 355 25.11 4.61 -53.17
C GLY A 355 25.77 4.92 -51.80
N LEU A 356 24.97 5.02 -50.74
CA LEU A 356 25.42 4.98 -49.35
C LEU A 356 25.37 3.51 -48.90
N GLU A 357 26.52 2.96 -48.49
CA GLU A 357 26.60 1.69 -47.79
C GLU A 357 25.99 1.83 -46.38
N LEU A 358 24.65 1.82 -46.29
CA LEU A 358 23.96 1.63 -45.02
C LEU A 358 24.03 0.14 -44.64
N PRO A 359 24.25 -0.19 -43.36
CA PRO A 359 24.25 -1.59 -42.91
C PRO A 359 22.87 -2.21 -43.17
N CYS A 360 22.83 -3.16 -44.10
CA CYS A 360 21.64 -3.94 -44.45
C CYS A 360 21.54 -5.15 -43.53
N LEU A 361 20.50 -5.18 -42.69
CA LEU A 361 20.19 -6.33 -41.83
C LEU A 361 19.28 -7.25 -42.62
N SER A 362 19.80 -8.40 -43.02
CA SER A 362 19.13 -9.35 -43.92
C SER A 362 18.40 -10.46 -43.16
N THR A 363 18.85 -10.77 -41.94
CA THR A 363 18.35 -11.88 -41.12
C THR A 363 17.95 -11.40 -39.73
N GLY A 364 17.01 -12.11 -39.11
CA GLY A 364 16.58 -11.82 -37.74
C GLY A 364 17.71 -11.92 -36.71
N GLU A 365 18.66 -12.83 -36.91
CA GLU A 365 19.84 -12.94 -36.03
C GLU A 365 20.73 -11.69 -36.09
N GLN A 366 20.90 -11.09 -37.28
CA GLN A 366 21.63 -9.82 -37.43
C GLN A 366 20.91 -8.66 -36.72
N VAL A 367 19.57 -8.64 -36.75
CA VAL A 367 18.78 -7.65 -36.02
C VAL A 367 18.97 -7.81 -34.51
N LEU A 368 18.87 -9.03 -33.99
CA LEU A 368 19.13 -9.31 -32.57
C LEU A 368 20.55 -8.90 -32.17
N ASP A 369 21.55 -9.21 -33.00
CA ASP A 369 22.96 -8.91 -32.73
C ASP A 369 23.23 -7.40 -32.63
N GLN A 370 22.55 -6.58 -33.46
CA GLN A 370 22.64 -5.12 -33.46
C GLN A 370 22.23 -4.53 -32.10
N TYR A 371 21.11 -4.97 -31.55
CA TYR A 371 20.63 -4.53 -30.23
C TYR A 371 21.40 -5.19 -29.07
N GLY A 372 22.19 -6.23 -29.37
CA GLY A 372 22.95 -6.99 -28.38
C GLY A 372 22.16 -8.10 -27.72
N TYR A 373 21.05 -8.51 -28.33
CA TYR A 373 20.22 -9.63 -27.89
C TYR A 373 20.77 -10.96 -28.40
N SER A 374 20.52 -12.05 -27.65
CA SER A 374 20.92 -13.40 -28.06
C SER A 374 19.82 -14.41 -27.76
N THR A 375 19.55 -15.30 -28.70
CA THR A 375 18.61 -16.43 -28.51
C THR A 375 19.01 -17.34 -27.36
N SER A 376 20.30 -17.40 -27.02
CA SER A 376 20.81 -18.16 -25.86
C SER A 376 20.37 -17.60 -24.51
N ASN A 377 20.01 -16.32 -24.45
CA ASN A 377 19.59 -15.64 -23.23
C ASN A 377 18.13 -15.92 -22.86
N PHE A 378 17.35 -16.55 -23.73
CA PHE A 378 15.92 -16.81 -23.53
C PHE A 378 15.59 -17.36 -22.13
N THR A 379 16.27 -18.42 -21.70
CA THR A 379 16.05 -19.03 -20.38
C THR A 379 16.48 -18.10 -19.25
N ARG A 380 17.56 -17.33 -19.45
CA ARG A 380 18.07 -16.38 -18.46
C ARG A 380 17.06 -15.25 -18.23
N ASP A 381 16.46 -14.72 -19.30
CA ASP A 381 15.53 -13.60 -19.21
C ASP A 381 14.17 -14.03 -18.64
N PHE A 382 13.72 -15.25 -18.92
CA PHE A 382 12.56 -15.81 -18.21
C PHE A 382 12.84 -15.98 -16.70
N VAL A 383 13.98 -16.58 -16.35
CA VAL A 383 14.36 -16.79 -14.95
C VAL A 383 14.58 -15.46 -14.22
N SER A 384 15.13 -14.44 -14.89
CA SER A 384 15.36 -13.12 -14.29
C SER A 384 14.05 -12.46 -13.88
N ILE A 385 12.99 -12.53 -14.71
CA ILE A 385 11.67 -11.97 -14.38
C ILE A 385 11.12 -12.61 -13.10
N TYR A 386 11.10 -13.94 -13.02
CA TYR A 386 10.61 -14.65 -11.84
C TYR A 386 11.45 -14.41 -10.59
N LEU A 387 12.79 -14.39 -10.75
CA LEU A 387 13.70 -14.10 -9.66
C LEU A 387 13.45 -12.69 -9.10
N LEU A 388 13.29 -11.69 -9.97
CA LEU A 388 12.98 -10.33 -9.57
C LEU A 388 11.62 -10.22 -8.87
N MET A 389 10.61 -11.00 -9.28
CA MET A 389 9.32 -11.04 -8.59
C MET A 389 9.49 -11.49 -7.14
N VAL A 390 10.25 -12.57 -6.92
CA VAL A 390 10.56 -13.07 -5.58
C VAL A 390 11.36 -12.05 -4.78
N VAL A 391 12.35 -11.41 -5.40
CA VAL A 391 13.19 -10.39 -4.76
C VAL A 391 12.36 -9.18 -4.32
N PHE A 392 11.55 -8.59 -5.19
CA PHE A 392 10.71 -7.44 -4.83
C PHE A 392 9.67 -7.79 -3.78
N TYR A 393 9.08 -8.98 -3.84
CA TYR A 393 8.16 -9.45 -2.81
C TYR A 393 8.86 -9.56 -1.44
N LEU A 394 10.01 -10.24 -1.38
CA LEU A 394 10.75 -10.42 -0.12
C LEU A 394 11.29 -9.11 0.44
N LEU A 395 11.88 -8.26 -0.41
CA LEU A 395 12.35 -6.94 0.01
C LEU A 395 11.21 -6.11 0.58
N GLY A 396 10.11 -5.99 -0.16
CA GLY A 396 8.94 -5.24 0.30
C GLY A 396 8.36 -5.77 1.60
N TYR A 397 8.26 -7.10 1.76
CA TYR A 397 7.79 -7.69 3.02
C TYR A 397 8.75 -7.43 4.19
N VAL A 398 10.06 -7.59 4.01
CA VAL A 398 11.06 -7.35 5.07
C VAL A 398 11.04 -5.90 5.54
N PHE A 399 10.97 -4.94 4.61
CA PHE A 399 10.87 -3.52 4.96
C PHE A 399 9.52 -3.18 5.61
N PHE A 400 8.42 -3.75 5.11
CA PHE A 400 7.11 -3.61 5.73
C PHE A 400 7.10 -4.14 7.17
N TRP A 401 7.63 -5.35 7.39
CA TRP A 401 7.77 -5.96 8.71
C TRP A 401 8.57 -5.06 9.66
N ARG A 402 9.74 -4.58 9.21
CA ARG A 402 10.59 -3.66 10.01
C ARG A 402 9.86 -2.36 10.35
N ARG A 403 9.11 -1.80 9.40
CA ARG A 403 8.28 -0.61 9.63
C ARG A 403 7.24 -0.86 10.72
N MET A 404 6.56 -2.01 10.69
CA MET A 404 5.56 -2.36 11.70
C MET A 404 6.18 -2.55 13.09
N VAL A 405 7.30 -3.25 13.19
CA VAL A 405 8.01 -3.42 14.48
C VAL A 405 8.45 -2.08 15.06
N LYS A 406 8.87 -1.12 14.22
CA LYS A 406 9.26 0.21 14.68
C LYS A 406 8.07 1.02 15.20
N LEU A 407 6.91 0.89 14.57
CA LEU A 407 5.70 1.64 14.95
C LEU A 407 5.07 1.12 16.25
N THR A 408 5.17 -0.18 16.54
CA THR A 408 4.62 -0.77 17.77
C THR A 408 5.60 -0.85 18.93
N ALA A 409 6.87 -0.47 18.72
CA ALA A 409 7.85 -0.37 19.80
C ALA A 409 7.80 0.97 20.56
N VAL A 410 6.99 1.93 20.07
CA VAL A 410 6.68 3.22 20.70
C VAL A 410 5.33 3.10 21.38
#